data_AF-A0A8T4MUK7-F1
#
_entry.id   AF-A0A8T4MUK7-F1
#
_cell.length_a   1.000
_cell.length_b   1.000
_cell.length_c   1.000
_cell.angle_alpha   90.00
_cell.angle_beta   90.00
_cell.angle_gamma   90.00
#
_symmetry.space_group_name_H-M   'P 1'
#
loop_
_entity.id
_entity.type
_entity.pdbx_description
1 polymer ?
#
loop_
_entity_poly.entity_id
_entity_poly.type
_entity_poly.pdbx_seq_one_letter_code
_entity_poly.pdbx_strand_id
1 'polypeptide(L)'
;TKRHDLERVKGRIIGTQGRTIGNLTKLSGCHIVLKNNQVGIIGDAEQIKEAILAVTSIIQGSKQGNVYTRLEKETKKKREDPEYHQDIRNELKKKE
;
A
#
# COMPACT_ATOMS: atom_id res chain seq x y z
N THR A 1 -4.74 21.75 -9.48
CA THR A 1 -3.38 21.44 -9.02
C THR A 1 -2.38 22.03 -9.99
N LYS A 2 -1.49 22.94 -9.55
CA LYS A 2 -0.49 23.53 -10.46
C LYS A 2 0.54 22.45 -10.83
N ARG A 3 1.20 22.55 -11.99
CA ARG A 3 2.19 21.55 -12.46
C ARG A 3 3.29 21.24 -11.43
N HIS A 4 3.73 22.26 -10.68
CA HIS A 4 4.75 22.14 -9.63
C HIS A 4 4.33 21.21 -8.48
N ASP A 5 3.04 21.17 -8.13
CA ASP A 5 2.54 20.33 -7.05
C ASP A 5 2.62 18.84 -7.43
N LEU A 6 2.50 18.52 -8.73
CA LEU A 6 2.53 17.14 -9.22
C LEU A 6 3.92 16.52 -9.11
N GLU A 7 4.99 17.26 -9.40
CA GLU A 7 6.36 16.76 -9.24
C GLU A 7 6.68 16.45 -7.78
N ARG A 8 6.26 17.33 -6.87
CA ARG A 8 6.43 17.12 -5.43
C ARG A 8 5.63 15.92 -4.94
N VAL A 9 4.38 15.76 -5.39
CA VAL A 9 3.54 14.60 -5.05
C VAL A 9 4.17 13.30 -5.56
N LYS A 10 4.64 13.26 -6.81
CA LYS A 10 5.34 12.07 -7.35
C LYS A 10 6.59 11.74 -6.54
N GLY A 11 7.41 12.75 -6.22
CA GLY A 11 8.60 12.56 -5.39
C GLY A 11 8.27 11.99 -4.01
N ARG A 12 7.14 12.39 -3.41
CA ARG A 12 6.66 11.83 -2.14
C ARG A 12 6.12 10.41 -2.25
N ILE A 13 5.52 10.02 -3.37
CA ILE A 13 5.03 8.65 -3.57
C ILE A 13 6.19 7.70 -3.87
N ILE A 14 7.11 8.09 -4.75
CA ILE A 14 8.28 7.28 -5.12
C ILE A 14 9.23 7.19 -3.91
N GLY A 15 9.46 8.32 -3.24
CA GLY A 15 10.49 8.45 -2.21
C GLY A 15 11.90 8.35 -2.77
N THR A 16 12.89 8.41 -1.90
CA THR A 16 14.30 8.27 -2.31
C THR A 16 14.53 6.89 -2.92
N GLN A 17 15.01 6.84 -4.17
CA GLN A 17 15.30 5.59 -4.91
C GLN A 17 14.11 4.60 -4.97
N GLY A 18 12.86 5.09 -4.95
CA GLY A 18 11.70 4.20 -4.97
C GLY A 18 11.43 3.48 -3.64
N ARG A 19 12.12 3.85 -2.55
CA ARG A 19 11.94 3.18 -1.25
C ARG A 19 10.51 3.31 -0.72
N THR A 20 9.85 4.45 -0.93
CA THR A 20 8.48 4.65 -0.43
C THR A 20 7.49 3.77 -1.18
N ILE A 21 7.55 3.74 -2.51
CA ILE A 21 6.65 2.89 -3.30
C ILE A 21 6.90 1.40 -3.03
N GLY A 22 8.17 1.00 -2.84
CA GLY A 22 8.54 -0.36 -2.44
C GLY A 22 7.98 -0.75 -1.06
N ASN A 23 8.10 0.15 -0.08
CA ASN A 23 7.54 -0.07 1.26
C ASN A 23 6.01 -0.11 1.23
N LEU A 24 5.35 0.79 0.49
CA LEU A 24 3.90 0.76 0.34
C LEU A 24 3.42 -0.54 -0.28
N THR A 25 4.09 -1.02 -1.33
CA THR A 25 3.79 -2.30 -1.98
C THR A 25 3.92 -3.45 -0.98
N LYS A 26 5.05 -3.52 -0.27
CA LYS A 26 5.31 -4.59 0.71
C LYS A 26 4.33 -4.57 1.89
N LEU A 27 4.03 -3.40 2.43
CA LEU A 27 3.21 -3.25 3.63
C LEU A 27 1.71 -3.41 3.33
N SER A 28 1.24 -2.93 2.17
CA SER A 28 -0.16 -3.07 1.77
C SER A 28 -0.50 -4.45 1.20
N GLY A 29 0.50 -5.24 0.79
CA GLY A 29 0.28 -6.50 0.07
C GLY A 29 -0.15 -6.31 -1.40
N CYS A 30 -0.30 -5.07 -1.87
CA CYS A 30 -0.66 -4.75 -3.24
C CYS A 30 0.56 -4.43 -4.11
N HIS A 31 0.45 -4.68 -5.42
CA HIS A 31 1.35 -4.13 -6.42
C HIS A 31 0.95 -2.70 -6.77
N ILE A 32 1.83 -1.74 -6.47
CA ILE A 32 1.61 -0.32 -6.74
C ILE A 32 2.58 0.14 -7.83
N VAL A 33 2.06 0.76 -8.88
CA VAL A 33 2.83 1.24 -10.03
C VAL A 33 2.48 2.70 -10.28
N LEU A 34 3.49 3.54 -10.45
CA LEU A 34 3.31 4.94 -10.80
C LEU A 34 3.74 5.16 -12.25
N LYS A 35 2.83 5.63 -13.11
CA LYS A 35 3.12 5.99 -14.50
C LYS A 35 2.57 7.37 -14.79
N ASN A 36 3.44 8.30 -15.20
CA ASN A 36 3.07 9.69 -15.48
C ASN A 36 2.40 10.38 -14.27
N ASN A 37 1.07 10.57 -14.33
CA ASN A 37 0.23 11.14 -13.29
C ASN A 37 -0.81 10.13 -12.75
N GLN A 38 -0.64 8.86 -13.06
CA GLN A 38 -1.56 7.80 -12.71
C GLN A 38 -0.88 6.81 -11.75
N VAL A 39 -1.63 6.36 -10.75
CA VAL A 39 -1.23 5.30 -9.83
C VAL A 39 -2.10 4.08 -10.16
N GLY A 40 -1.47 2.98 -10.55
CA GLY A 40 -2.10 1.68 -10.65
C GLY A 40 -1.90 0.90 -9.35
N ILE A 41 -2.95 0.23 -8.87
CA ILE A 41 -2.92 -0.62 -7.68
C ILE A 41 -3.59 -1.94 -8.06
N ILE A 42 -2.92 -3.06 -7.78
CA ILE A 42 -3.40 -4.41 -8.07
C ILE A 42 -3.21 -5.24 -6.79
N GLY A 43 -4.26 -5.91 -6.34
CA GLY A 43 -4.24 -6.76 -5.15
C GLY A 43 -5.65 -7.23 -4.79
N ASP A 44 -5.80 -7.82 -3.60
CA ASP A 44 -7.10 -8.28 -3.12
C ASP A 44 -8.02 -7.11 -2.77
N ALA A 45 -9.33 -7.33 -2.86
CA ALA A 45 -10.35 -6.29 -2.63
C ALA A 45 -10.19 -5.55 -1.29
N GLU A 46 -9.77 -6.27 -0.24
CA GLU A 46 -9.53 -5.67 1.07
C GLU A 46 -8.21 -4.89 1.13
N GLN A 47 -7.17 -5.37 0.46
CA GLN A 47 -5.84 -4.75 0.48
C GLN A 47 -5.82 -3.47 -0.37
N ILE A 48 -6.58 -3.47 -1.48
CA ILE A 48 -6.72 -2.30 -2.36
C ILE A 48 -7.22 -1.08 -1.58
N LYS A 49 -8.18 -1.26 -0.66
CA LYS A 49 -8.71 -0.15 0.14
C LYS A 49 -7.63 0.52 0.99
N GLU A 50 -6.80 -0.28 1.67
CA GLU A 50 -5.70 0.24 2.48
C GLU A 50 -4.59 0.87 1.62
N ALA A 51 -4.27 0.29 0.46
CA ALA A 51 -3.32 0.86 -0.47
C ALA A 51 -3.77 2.23 -1.00
N ILE A 52 -5.06 2.37 -1.37
CA ILE A 52 -5.66 3.64 -1.81
C ILE A 52 -5.56 4.69 -0.70
N LEU A 53 -5.92 4.34 0.54
CA LEU A 53 -5.85 5.25 1.68
C LEU A 53 -4.41 5.70 1.96
N ALA A 54 -3.45 4.78 1.90
CA ALA A 54 -2.04 5.09 2.11
C ALA A 54 -1.49 6.06 1.05
N VAL A 55 -1.76 5.78 -0.23
CA VAL A 55 -1.34 6.66 -1.34
C VAL A 55 -2.00 8.02 -1.23
N THR A 56 -3.31 8.07 -0.96
CA THR A 56 -4.07 9.32 -0.80
C THR A 56 -3.51 10.17 0.35
N SER A 57 -3.18 9.55 1.48
CA SER A 57 -2.59 10.25 2.62
C SER A 57 -1.25 10.90 2.26
N ILE A 58 -0.41 10.21 1.49
CA ILE A 58 0.88 10.77 1.03
C ILE A 58 0.67 11.96 0.10
N ILE A 59 -0.30 11.86 -0.82
CA ILE A 59 -0.68 12.94 -1.74
C ILE A 59 -1.17 14.17 -0.95
N GLN A 60 -1.99 13.95 0.08
CA GLN A 60 -2.49 15.00 0.98
C GLN A 60 -1.41 15.62 1.89
N GLY A 61 -0.20 15.07 1.89
CA GLY A 61 0.93 15.64 2.61
C GLY A 61 1.22 14.98 3.96
N SER A 62 0.58 13.85 4.29
CA SER A 62 0.93 13.07 5.47
C SER A 62 2.40 12.62 5.43
N LYS A 63 3.01 12.52 6.62
CA LYS A 63 4.36 11.97 6.77
C LYS A 63 4.33 10.49 6.38
N GLN A 64 5.26 10.07 5.53
CA GLN A 64 5.38 8.68 5.08
C GLN A 64 5.52 7.71 6.26
N GLY A 65 6.27 8.10 7.32
CA GLY A 65 6.40 7.31 8.54
C GLY A 65 5.06 6.96 9.19
N ASN A 66 4.14 7.93 9.31
CA ASN A 66 2.81 7.70 9.88
C ASN A 66 1.99 6.72 9.02
N VAL A 67 2.15 6.81 7.70
CA VAL A 67 1.47 5.91 6.75
C VAL A 67 2.02 4.49 6.88
N TYR A 68 3.35 4.33 7.04
CA TYR A 68 3.95 3.02 7.30
C TYR A 68 3.45 2.42 8.61
N THR A 69 3.49 3.17 9.70
CA THR A 69 3.02 2.69 11.01
C THR A 69 1.55 2.26 10.97
N ARG A 70 0.70 3.00 10.24
CA ARG A 70 -0.69 2.60 10.03
C ARG A 70 -0.78 1.28 9.27
N LEU A 71 -0.09 1.16 8.13
CA LEU A 71 -0.12 -0.07 7.32
C LEU A 71 0.43 -1.28 8.08
N GLU A 72 1.52 -1.11 8.83
CA GLU A 72 2.07 -2.17 9.69
C GLU A 72 1.07 -2.64 10.73
N LYS A 73 0.33 -1.71 11.35
CA LYS A 73 -0.71 -2.05 12.33
C LYS A 73 -1.86 -2.83 11.68
N GLU A 74 -2.32 -2.41 10.51
CA GLU A 74 -3.39 -3.10 9.79
C GLU A 74 -2.95 -4.48 9.30
N THR A 75 -1.74 -4.59 8.75
CA THR A 75 -1.17 -5.88 8.31
C THR A 75 -0.93 -6.83 9.48
N LYS A 76 -0.51 -6.30 10.64
CA LYS A 76 -0.38 -7.10 11.86
C LYS A 76 -1.74 -7.60 12.35
N LYS A 77 -2.76 -6.75 12.39
CA LYS A 77 -4.14 -7.16 12.75
C LYS A 77 -4.65 -8.27 11.83
N LYS A 78 -4.47 -8.15 10.51
CA LYS A 78 -4.88 -9.19 9.56
C LYS A 78 -4.19 -10.53 9.82
N ARG A 79 -2.92 -10.51 10.22
CA ARG A 79 -2.19 -11.73 10.59
C ARG A 79 -2.63 -12.31 11.92
N GLU A 80 -3.10 -11.49 12.85
CA GLU A 80 -3.57 -11.91 14.18
C GLU A 80 -5.06 -12.31 14.15
N ASP A 81 -5.76 -12.06 13.04
CA ASP A 81 -7.15 -12.41 12.86
C ASP A 81 -7.31 -13.94 12.64
N PRO A 82 -8.08 -14.65 13.49
CA PRO A 82 -8.25 -16.10 13.38
C PRO A 82 -8.85 -16.56 12.04
N GLU A 83 -9.68 -15.73 11.41
CA GLU A 83 -10.36 -16.05 10.15
C GLU A 83 -9.35 -16.09 8.99
N TYR A 84 -8.37 -15.18 8.98
CA TYR A 84 -7.28 -15.16 8.00
C TYR A 84 -6.38 -16.41 8.07
N HIS A 85 -6.11 -16.93 9.27
CA HIS A 85 -5.38 -18.19 9.44
C HIS A 85 -6.13 -19.39 8.85
N GLN A 86 -7.46 -19.39 8.96
CA GLN A 86 -8.31 -20.42 8.40
C GLN A 86 -8.23 -20.42 6.85
N ASP A 87 -8.28 -19.24 6.23
CA ASP A 87 -8.26 -19.09 4.77
C ASP A 87 -6.92 -19.49 4.14
N ILE A 88 -5.80 -19.08 4.72
CA ILE A 88 -4.47 -19.51 4.27
C ILE A 88 -4.33 -21.03 4.37
N ARG A 89 -4.84 -21.63 5.45
CA ARG A 89 -4.83 -23.08 5.63
C ARG A 89 -5.69 -23.80 4.59
N ASN A 90 -6.83 -23.21 4.22
CA ASN A 90 -7.74 -23.75 3.22
C ASN A 90 -7.18 -23.61 1.79
N GLU A 91 -6.49 -22.51 1.47
CA GLU A 91 -5.80 -22.33 0.19
C GLU A 91 -4.62 -23.29 0.00
N LEU A 92 -3.84 -23.53 1.06
CA LEU A 92 -2.74 -24.50 1.01
C LEU A 92 -3.26 -25.93 0.77
N LYS A 93 -4.36 -26.31 1.41
CA LYS A 93 -5.02 -27.61 1.20
C LYS A 93 -5.69 -27.78 -0.17
N LYS A 94 -6.03 -26.69 -0.86
CA LYS A 94 -6.58 -26.72 -2.23
C LYS A 94 -5.52 -26.91 -3.32
N LYS A 95 -4.24 -26.73 -2.98
CA LYS A 95 -3.10 -26.92 -3.88
C LYS A 95 -2.51 -28.33 -3.83
N GLU A 96 -2.95 -29.16 -2.87
CA GLU A 96 -2.71 -30.61 -2.81
C GLU A 96 -3.85 -31.37 -3.51
#